data_AF-A0A367X081-F1
#
_entry.id   AF-A0A367X081-F1
#
_cell.length_a   1.000
_cell.length_b   1.000
_cell.length_c   1.000
_cell.angle_alpha   90.00
_cell.angle_beta   90.00
_cell.angle_gamma   90.00
#
_symmetry.space_group_name_H-M   'P 1'
#
loop_
_entity.id
_entity.type
_entity.pdbx_description
1 polymer ?
#
loop_
_entity_poly.entity_id
_entity_poly.type
_entity_poly.pdbx_seq_one_letter_code
_entity_poly.pdbx_strand_id
1 'polypeptide(L)'
;MSNFEAWIGDCHLRQVDDGEYRCQVAVWAQDSNSFRTTLLAEIERFGYSIFWLEEVLPASQYLARHSGQYRQIGALAKAVHPGHTVELGPMQCMVTEDAREPARYLFIEEIEGVEPLDLQFGVYPRKTVPDVLIEPIFGQSVPGVAEIAHYGSADAVPSMKTYAIVNADRFQWRSSEIEFCGLPHRCLFQGKAAQERKDEAPYLIELSQDVDFTRRLFTHDITMPPDMESAHLWQLEACMLVRSRASLDEVWHHFRRFTRFQGDNGKWFHFRFWEPSIFIAYWKHFATSYARVARFYCSRDFTQIYQIYFIHAGILTHFVPKVEDLKISQEKVTSFALTAEDHAFFQSFIDERFKNRVKARLLKKMENAPDDKKQQIPRTVEMAFKYIQERNAGSLIDADDCFTLSFLAILWGNATDAILKGQLMDDPLLLIGLRIAFAKSSYFETLNNIPKGKI
;
A
#
# COMPACT_ATOMS: atom_id res chain seq x y z
N MET A 1 43.38 32.51 -29.63
CA MET A 1 44.13 32.18 -28.40
C MET A 1 43.14 31.58 -27.43
N SER A 2 43.10 30.26 -27.33
CA SER A 2 42.28 29.54 -26.36
C SER A 2 42.89 29.82 -24.98
N ASN A 3 42.33 30.80 -24.28
CA ASN A 3 42.76 31.12 -22.93
C ASN A 3 42.35 29.96 -22.03
N PHE A 4 43.31 29.41 -21.29
CA PHE A 4 42.98 28.50 -20.20
C PHE A 4 42.09 29.24 -19.20
N GLU A 5 41.02 28.58 -18.77
CA GLU A 5 40.14 29.04 -17.71
C GLU A 5 39.72 27.87 -16.83
N ALA A 6 38.99 28.16 -15.75
CA ALA A 6 38.42 27.12 -14.91
C ALA A 6 37.18 26.52 -15.59
N TRP A 7 37.21 25.22 -15.83
CA TRP A 7 36.10 24.44 -16.35
C TRP A 7 35.56 23.54 -15.24
N ILE A 8 34.25 23.34 -15.21
CA ILE A 8 33.56 22.47 -14.26
C ILE A 8 32.91 21.33 -15.03
N GLY A 9 32.97 20.12 -14.49
CA GLY A 9 32.22 18.98 -14.99
C GLY A 9 31.74 18.09 -13.85
N ASP A 10 30.60 17.45 -14.08
CA ASP A 10 30.06 16.42 -13.19
C ASP A 10 30.66 15.08 -13.57
N CYS A 11 31.46 14.52 -12.67
CA CYS A 11 32.26 13.33 -12.94
C CYS A 11 31.74 12.12 -12.17
N HIS A 12 31.59 11.02 -12.90
CA HIS A 12 31.38 9.69 -12.36
C HIS A 12 32.68 8.90 -12.49
N LEU A 13 33.25 8.55 -11.35
CA LEU A 13 34.52 7.84 -11.24
C LEU A 13 34.27 6.40 -10.79
N ARG A 14 35.08 5.46 -11.28
CA ARG A 14 35.09 4.07 -10.80
C ARG A 14 36.48 3.72 -10.29
N GLN A 15 36.56 3.21 -9.07
CA GLN A 15 37.78 2.74 -8.43
C GLN A 15 38.10 1.30 -8.85
N VAL A 16 39.37 0.89 -8.76
CA VAL A 16 39.84 -0.47 -9.11
C VAL A 16 39.11 -1.57 -8.33
N ASP A 17 38.63 -1.30 -7.12
CA ASP A 17 37.87 -2.23 -6.26
C ASP A 17 36.33 -2.13 -6.43
N ASP A 18 35.87 -1.67 -7.60
CA ASP A 18 34.44 -1.61 -8.01
C ASP A 18 33.55 -0.58 -7.26
N GLY A 19 34.16 0.36 -6.53
CA GLY A 19 33.44 1.51 -5.96
C GLY A 19 33.18 2.58 -7.01
N GLU A 20 31.92 2.99 -7.20
CA GLU A 20 31.57 4.16 -8.02
C GLU A 20 31.48 5.43 -7.17
N TYR A 21 31.77 6.58 -7.75
CA TYR A 21 31.76 7.86 -7.05
C TYR A 21 31.25 8.96 -7.96
N ARG A 22 30.44 9.88 -7.41
CA ARG A 22 30.07 11.14 -8.07
C ARG A 22 30.76 12.31 -7.39
N CYS A 23 31.33 13.20 -8.18
CA CYS A 23 31.87 14.46 -7.69
C CYS A 23 31.84 15.54 -8.78
N GLN A 24 31.83 16.79 -8.33
CA GLN A 24 32.05 17.94 -9.20
C GLN A 24 33.54 18.20 -9.30
N VAL A 25 34.06 18.39 -10.50
CA VAL A 25 35.49 18.58 -10.72
C VAL A 25 35.75 19.89 -11.41
N ALA A 26 36.70 20.66 -10.88
CA ALA A 26 37.27 21.81 -11.58
C ALA A 26 38.58 21.40 -12.27
N VAL A 27 38.77 21.83 -13.51
CA VAL A 27 40.02 21.64 -14.26
C VAL A 27 40.42 22.94 -14.93
N TRP A 28 41.71 23.26 -14.86
CA TRP A 28 42.31 24.36 -15.62
C TRP A 28 42.53 23.91 -17.07
N ALA A 29 41.62 24.29 -17.97
CA ALA A 29 41.54 23.75 -19.32
C ALA A 29 41.27 24.84 -20.38
N GLN A 30 41.60 24.54 -21.64
CA GLN A 30 41.30 25.41 -22.79
C GLN A 30 39.94 25.11 -23.41
N ASP A 31 39.51 23.86 -23.32
CA ASP A 31 38.31 23.30 -23.93
C ASP A 31 37.92 21.97 -23.23
N SER A 32 36.80 21.38 -23.64
CA SER A 32 36.30 20.12 -23.08
C SER A 32 37.23 18.91 -23.30
N ASN A 33 38.04 18.92 -24.37
CA ASN A 33 39.00 17.84 -24.65
C ASN A 33 40.23 17.91 -23.74
N SER A 34 40.78 19.10 -23.55
CA SER A 34 41.86 19.35 -22.57
C SER A 34 41.38 19.11 -21.15
N PHE A 35 40.14 19.48 -20.80
CA PHE A 35 39.51 19.12 -19.52
C PHE A 35 39.57 17.62 -19.27
N ARG A 36 39.07 16.81 -20.21
CA ARG A 36 39.01 15.34 -20.06
C ARG A 36 40.40 14.73 -19.96
N THR A 37 41.33 15.20 -20.79
CA THR A 37 42.70 14.66 -20.83
C THR A 37 43.46 14.96 -19.54
N THR A 38 43.38 16.19 -19.03
CA THR A 38 44.02 16.61 -17.78
C THR A 38 43.37 15.92 -16.57
N LEU A 39 42.05 15.74 -16.58
CA LEU A 39 41.34 15.01 -15.54
C LEU A 39 41.76 13.54 -15.48
N LEU A 40 41.77 12.85 -16.62
CA LEU A 40 42.17 11.43 -16.73
C LEU A 40 43.57 11.18 -16.15
N ALA A 41 44.53 12.01 -16.55
CA ALA A 41 45.91 11.88 -16.09
C ALA A 41 46.08 12.02 -14.58
N GLU A 42 45.22 12.81 -13.92
CA GLU A 42 45.30 13.04 -12.48
C GLU A 42 44.60 11.92 -11.68
N ILE A 43 43.39 11.53 -12.06
CA ILE A 43 42.59 10.53 -11.31
C ILE A 43 43.11 9.10 -11.47
N GLU A 44 43.80 8.78 -12.57
CA GLU A 44 44.49 7.48 -12.73
C GLU A 44 45.57 7.31 -11.65
N ARG A 45 46.23 8.39 -11.22
CA ARG A 45 47.24 8.36 -10.13
C ARG A 45 46.62 8.03 -8.78
N PHE A 46 45.34 8.34 -8.61
CA PHE A 46 44.56 8.05 -7.42
C PHE A 46 43.80 6.72 -7.49
N GLY A 47 44.00 5.93 -8.56
CA GLY A 47 43.35 4.62 -8.72
C GLY A 47 41.89 4.69 -9.17
N TYR A 48 41.49 5.77 -9.83
CA TYR A 48 40.14 5.92 -10.40
C TYR A 48 40.20 5.98 -11.94
N SER A 49 39.09 5.57 -12.56
CA SER A 49 38.82 5.72 -13.99
C SER A 49 37.56 6.54 -14.21
N ILE A 50 37.46 7.27 -15.33
CA ILE A 50 36.23 7.98 -15.69
C ILE A 50 35.23 6.97 -16.25
N PHE A 51 34.12 6.80 -15.56
CA PHE A 51 32.97 6.03 -16.06
C PHE A 51 32.09 6.91 -16.96
N TRP A 52 31.78 8.14 -16.52
CA TRP A 52 30.90 9.07 -17.23
C TRP A 52 31.22 10.53 -16.86
N LEU A 53 31.00 11.46 -17.80
CA LEU A 53 31.22 12.91 -17.65
C LEU A 53 30.02 13.68 -18.19
N GLU A 54 29.46 14.57 -17.39
CA GLU A 54 28.33 15.44 -17.74
C GLU A 54 28.69 16.92 -17.57
N GLU A 55 27.96 17.78 -18.26
CA GLU A 55 27.95 19.24 -18.07
C GLU A 55 29.34 19.92 -18.03
N VAL A 56 30.28 19.43 -18.84
CA VAL A 56 31.63 20.00 -18.96
C VAL A 56 31.57 21.39 -19.62
N LEU A 57 31.65 22.43 -18.81
CA LEU A 57 31.45 23.83 -19.22
C LEU A 57 32.44 24.77 -18.51
N PRO A 58 32.73 25.96 -19.08
CA PRO A 58 33.42 27.02 -18.34
C PRO A 58 32.69 27.37 -17.04
N ALA A 59 33.42 27.65 -15.96
CA ALA A 59 32.84 27.87 -14.63
C ALA A 59 31.78 28.98 -14.61
N SER A 60 31.94 30.01 -15.43
CA SER A 60 30.96 31.10 -15.58
C SER A 60 29.62 30.61 -16.16
N GLN A 61 29.65 29.69 -17.12
CA GLN A 61 28.47 29.10 -17.74
C GLN A 61 27.82 28.04 -16.84
N TYR A 62 28.63 27.24 -16.16
CA TYR A 62 28.14 26.27 -15.18
C TYR A 62 27.40 26.97 -14.03
N LEU A 63 27.98 28.02 -13.45
CA LEU A 63 27.34 28.81 -12.38
C LEU A 63 26.03 29.49 -12.82
N ALA A 64 25.92 29.89 -14.09
CA ALA A 64 24.68 30.46 -14.63
C ALA A 64 23.53 29.43 -14.68
N ARG A 65 23.84 28.15 -14.85
CA ARG A 65 22.86 27.05 -14.89
C ARG A 65 22.52 26.51 -13.50
N HIS A 66 23.46 26.57 -12.55
CA HIS A 66 23.32 26.00 -11.20
C HIS A 66 23.43 27.09 -10.12
N SER A 67 22.54 28.10 -10.17
CA SER A 67 22.58 29.29 -9.31
C SER A 67 22.55 29.00 -7.80
N GLY A 68 21.98 27.86 -7.38
CA GLY A 68 21.95 27.41 -5.98
C GLY A 68 23.29 26.87 -5.42
N GLN A 69 24.30 26.66 -6.25
CA GLN A 69 25.57 26.01 -5.86
C GLN A 69 26.79 26.96 -5.86
N TYR A 70 26.53 28.27 -5.88
CA TYR A 70 27.55 29.31 -6.08
C TYR A 70 28.72 29.22 -5.09
N ARG A 71 28.46 28.87 -3.83
CA ARG A 71 29.49 28.82 -2.78
C ARG A 71 30.46 27.66 -2.96
N GLN A 72 29.97 26.49 -3.38
CA GLN A 72 30.76 25.27 -3.53
C GLN A 72 31.52 25.29 -4.87
N ILE A 73 30.82 25.52 -5.97
CA ILE A 73 31.42 25.60 -7.31
C ILE A 73 32.36 26.79 -7.43
N GLY A 74 32.03 27.93 -6.82
CA GLY A 74 32.89 29.11 -6.79
C GLY A 74 34.19 28.89 -6.02
N ALA A 75 34.24 27.99 -5.05
CA ALA A 75 35.47 27.60 -4.35
C ALA A 75 36.32 26.68 -5.24
N LEU A 76 35.71 25.66 -5.86
CA LEU A 76 36.38 24.74 -6.78
C LEU A 76 36.99 25.45 -7.98
N ALA A 77 36.25 26.36 -8.61
CA ALA A 77 36.74 27.14 -9.75
C ALA A 77 37.93 28.05 -9.40
N LYS A 78 38.04 28.50 -8.14
CA LYS A 78 39.17 29.32 -7.66
C LYS A 78 40.39 28.50 -7.27
N ALA A 79 40.20 27.22 -6.97
CA ALA A 79 41.28 26.32 -6.57
C ALA A 79 42.17 25.92 -7.76
N VAL A 80 41.66 25.98 -9.00
CA VAL A 80 42.42 25.57 -10.19
C VAL A 80 43.12 26.73 -10.88
N HIS A 81 44.39 26.52 -11.24
CA HIS A 81 45.27 27.48 -11.92
C HIS A 81 46.46 26.74 -12.55
N PRO A 82 47.40 27.39 -13.27
CA PRO A 82 48.51 26.69 -13.94
C PRO A 82 49.43 25.84 -13.06
N GLY A 83 49.42 26.03 -11.73
CA GLY A 83 50.20 25.26 -10.75
C GLY A 83 49.38 24.21 -9.99
N HIS A 84 48.07 24.18 -10.21
CA HIS A 84 47.13 23.24 -9.60
C HIS A 84 45.99 23.00 -10.58
N THR A 85 46.15 22.00 -11.44
CA THR A 85 45.37 21.89 -12.68
C THR A 85 44.03 21.18 -12.52
N VAL A 86 43.84 20.41 -11.44
CA VAL A 86 42.61 19.67 -11.16
C VAL A 86 42.29 19.82 -9.68
N GLU A 87 41.03 20.14 -9.36
CA GLU A 87 40.51 20.09 -7.99
C GLU A 87 39.23 19.25 -7.98
N LEU A 88 39.20 18.24 -7.13
CA LEU A 88 38.06 17.35 -6.95
C LEU A 88 37.20 17.88 -5.80
N GLY A 89 35.91 18.09 -6.07
CA GLY A 89 34.93 18.34 -5.02
C GLY A 89 34.70 17.12 -4.14
N PRO A 90 33.85 17.25 -3.10
CA PRO A 90 33.53 16.15 -2.21
C PRO A 90 33.08 14.92 -2.98
N MET A 91 33.81 13.81 -2.86
CA MET A 91 33.45 12.55 -3.49
C MET A 91 32.30 11.90 -2.73
N GLN A 92 31.19 11.73 -3.42
CA GLN A 92 30.05 10.96 -2.93
C GLN A 92 30.18 9.56 -3.48
N CYS A 93 30.40 8.57 -2.62
CA CYS A 93 30.40 7.17 -3.02
C CYS A 93 29.02 6.82 -3.59
N MET A 94 28.99 6.54 -4.88
CA MET A 94 27.96 5.73 -5.47
C MET A 94 28.36 4.30 -5.14
N VAL A 95 28.08 3.87 -3.91
CA VAL A 95 27.90 2.44 -3.71
C VAL A 95 26.93 2.05 -4.82
N THR A 96 27.33 1.13 -5.70
CA THR A 96 26.36 0.38 -6.48
C THR A 96 25.37 -0.12 -5.43
N GLU A 97 24.24 0.55 -5.29
CA GLU A 97 23.06 0.00 -4.63
C GLU A 97 22.53 -1.11 -5.54
N ASP A 98 23.40 -2.03 -5.96
CA ASP A 98 23.03 -3.29 -6.56
C ASP A 98 23.11 -4.34 -5.46
N ALA A 99 21.91 -4.82 -5.11
CA ALA A 99 21.68 -6.11 -4.46
C ALA A 99 22.00 -6.26 -2.97
N ARG A 100 21.80 -5.23 -2.15
CA ARG A 100 21.02 -5.50 -0.92
C ARG A 100 19.57 -5.35 -1.34
N GLU A 101 18.76 -6.40 -1.22
CA GLU A 101 17.31 -6.22 -1.27
C GLU A 101 16.97 -4.96 -0.46
N PRO A 102 16.14 -4.03 -1.00
CA PRO A 102 15.85 -2.80 -0.29
C PRO A 102 15.42 -3.17 1.11
N ALA A 103 16.13 -2.67 2.13
CA ALA A 103 16.00 -3.17 3.49
C ALA A 103 14.52 -3.15 3.88
N ARG A 104 13.91 -4.33 3.92
CA ARG A 104 12.52 -4.47 4.31
C ARG A 104 12.46 -4.24 5.81
N TYR A 105 11.75 -3.19 6.19
CA TYR A 105 11.50 -2.85 7.60
C TYR A 105 10.32 -3.63 8.16
N LEU A 106 9.57 -4.32 7.30
CA LEU A 106 8.53 -5.25 7.69
C LEU A 106 8.55 -6.52 6.84
N PHE A 107 8.44 -7.66 7.51
CA PHE A 107 8.27 -8.98 6.93
C PHE A 107 6.82 -9.43 7.09
N ILE A 108 6.35 -10.19 6.12
CA ILE A 108 5.04 -10.82 6.13
C ILE A 108 5.31 -12.32 6.25
N GLU A 109 4.92 -12.87 7.39
CA GLU A 109 5.08 -14.29 7.70
C GLU A 109 3.70 -14.94 7.73
N GLU A 110 3.61 -16.18 7.28
CA GLU A 110 2.39 -16.98 7.41
C GLU A 110 2.55 -17.94 8.59
N ILE A 111 1.52 -18.04 9.43
CA ILE A 111 1.49 -19.02 10.50
C ILE A 111 0.84 -20.28 9.93
N GLU A 112 1.67 -21.29 9.66
CA GLU A 112 1.22 -22.58 9.12
C GLU A 112 0.46 -23.41 10.17
N GLY A 113 -0.37 -24.35 9.69
CA GLY A 113 -1.06 -25.32 10.55
C GLY A 113 -2.20 -24.74 11.39
N VAL A 114 -2.68 -23.53 11.05
CA VAL A 114 -3.80 -22.90 11.75
C VAL A 114 -5.12 -23.40 11.15
N GLU A 115 -5.78 -24.30 11.87
CA GLU A 115 -7.14 -24.71 11.56
C GLU A 115 -8.14 -23.93 12.41
N PRO A 116 -9.21 -23.36 11.81
CA PRO A 116 -10.26 -22.70 12.58
C PRO A 116 -11.00 -23.72 13.46
N LEU A 117 -11.54 -23.22 14.57
CA LEU A 117 -12.41 -24.01 15.43
C LEU A 117 -13.70 -24.36 14.68
N ASP A 118 -14.17 -25.59 14.84
CA ASP A 118 -15.51 -26.00 14.44
C ASP A 118 -16.52 -25.70 15.57
N LEU A 119 -17.70 -26.35 15.55
CA LEU A 119 -18.68 -26.24 16.64
C LEU A 119 -18.23 -26.86 17.96
N GLN A 120 -17.10 -27.58 17.96
CA GLN A 120 -16.50 -28.21 19.13
C GLN A 120 -17.47 -29.15 19.87
N PHE A 121 -18.19 -29.99 19.12
CA PHE A 121 -19.14 -30.93 19.68
C PHE A 121 -18.42 -31.93 20.61
N GLY A 122 -18.86 -32.02 21.87
CA GLY A 122 -18.26 -32.92 22.86
C GLY A 122 -16.94 -32.43 23.48
N VAL A 123 -16.46 -31.23 23.15
CA VAL A 123 -15.24 -30.65 23.71
C VAL A 123 -15.56 -29.86 24.99
N TYR A 124 -14.91 -30.20 26.11
CA TYR A 124 -15.01 -29.49 27.37
C TYR A 124 -13.65 -29.37 28.09
N PRO A 125 -13.23 -28.17 28.53
CA PRO A 125 -13.86 -26.87 28.24
C PRO A 125 -13.76 -26.52 26.74
N ARG A 126 -14.68 -25.69 26.25
CA ARG A 126 -14.61 -25.20 24.86
C ARG A 126 -13.36 -24.33 24.69
N LYS A 127 -12.67 -24.51 23.58
CA LYS A 127 -11.58 -23.64 23.16
C LYS A 127 -12.17 -22.34 22.60
N THR A 128 -11.52 -21.22 22.93
CA THR A 128 -11.83 -19.91 22.36
C THR A 128 -10.86 -19.53 21.25
N VAL A 129 -9.74 -20.25 21.14
CA VAL A 129 -8.70 -20.03 20.13
C VAL A 129 -8.12 -21.40 19.75
N PRO A 130 -7.72 -21.63 18.48
CA PRO A 130 -6.89 -22.76 18.10
C PRO A 130 -5.60 -22.80 18.94
N ASP A 131 -5.16 -24.00 19.36
CA ASP A 131 -4.02 -24.16 20.28
C ASP A 131 -2.74 -23.53 19.73
N VAL A 132 -2.51 -23.65 18.42
CA VAL A 132 -1.36 -23.07 17.69
C VAL A 132 -1.29 -21.55 17.85
N LEU A 133 -2.42 -20.89 18.09
CA LEU A 133 -2.50 -19.43 18.20
C LEU A 133 -2.43 -18.92 19.63
N ILE A 134 -2.64 -19.77 20.66
CA ILE A 134 -2.66 -19.33 22.06
C ILE A 134 -1.39 -18.54 22.40
N GLU A 135 -0.22 -19.07 22.08
CA GLU A 135 1.04 -18.38 22.37
C GLU A 135 1.25 -17.12 21.51
N PRO A 136 1.12 -17.15 20.17
CA PRO A 136 1.22 -15.94 19.33
C PRO A 136 0.29 -14.80 19.78
N ILE A 137 -0.99 -15.10 20.03
CA ILE A 137 -1.99 -14.06 20.27
C ILE A 137 -2.26 -13.80 21.74
N PHE A 138 -1.76 -14.57 22.71
CA PHE A 138 -1.97 -14.31 24.14
C PHE A 138 -0.76 -14.57 25.04
N GLY A 139 0.33 -15.10 24.50
CA GLY A 139 1.57 -15.37 25.23
C GLY A 139 2.13 -14.15 25.97
N GLN A 140 2.92 -14.35 27.01
CA GLN A 140 3.52 -13.24 27.74
C GLN A 140 5.01 -13.14 27.41
N SER A 141 5.36 -12.14 26.60
CA SER A 141 6.77 -11.88 26.30
C SER A 141 7.47 -11.24 27.50
N VAL A 142 8.75 -11.57 27.71
CA VAL A 142 9.57 -10.93 28.74
C VAL A 142 9.80 -9.45 28.35
N PRO A 143 9.62 -8.49 29.29
CA PRO A 143 9.93 -7.10 29.00
C PRO A 143 11.39 -6.87 28.60
N GLY A 144 11.60 -6.09 27.54
CA GLY A 144 12.91 -5.65 27.10
C GLY A 144 13.47 -4.50 27.95
N VAL A 145 14.77 -4.27 27.83
CA VAL A 145 15.52 -3.24 28.58
C VAL A 145 14.88 -1.84 28.47
N ALA A 146 14.43 -1.47 27.27
CA ALA A 146 13.85 -0.15 27.03
C ALA A 146 12.47 0.02 27.69
N GLU A 147 11.67 -1.06 27.77
CA GLU A 147 10.38 -1.05 28.48
C GLU A 147 10.60 -0.94 29.98
N ILE A 148 11.55 -1.70 30.53
CA ILE A 148 11.93 -1.63 31.95
C ILE A 148 12.39 -0.22 32.31
N ALA A 149 13.20 0.42 31.46
CA ALA A 149 13.62 1.80 31.66
C ALA A 149 12.44 2.79 31.61
N HIS A 150 11.46 2.58 30.73
CA HIS A 150 10.28 3.43 30.60
C HIS A 150 9.32 3.30 31.79
N TYR A 151 9.02 2.07 32.23
CA TYR A 151 8.12 1.79 33.35
C TYR A 151 8.83 1.80 34.72
N GLY A 152 10.16 1.96 34.73
CA GLY A 152 11.00 2.07 35.92
C GLY A 152 11.46 0.74 36.54
N SER A 153 10.74 -0.36 36.32
CA SER A 153 11.12 -1.70 36.76
C SER A 153 10.42 -2.78 35.92
N ALA A 154 10.91 -4.02 35.97
CA ALA A 154 10.29 -5.15 35.25
C ALA A 154 8.87 -5.45 35.76
N ASP A 155 8.64 -5.34 37.06
CA ASP A 155 7.33 -5.61 37.68
C ASP A 155 6.28 -4.54 37.36
N ALA A 156 6.72 -3.32 37.03
CA ALA A 156 5.84 -2.22 36.62
C ALA A 156 5.41 -2.29 35.15
N VAL A 157 6.00 -3.19 34.34
CA VAL A 157 5.66 -3.33 32.93
C VAL A 157 4.28 -4.00 32.79
N PRO A 158 3.29 -3.36 32.14
CA PRO A 158 1.97 -3.95 31.96
C PRO A 158 2.02 -5.28 31.20
N SER A 159 1.11 -6.21 31.52
CA SER A 159 0.98 -7.48 30.78
C SER A 159 0.69 -7.23 29.29
N MET A 160 1.15 -8.14 28.43
CA MET A 160 0.83 -8.06 27.00
C MET A 160 -0.64 -8.39 26.77
N LYS A 161 -1.36 -7.49 26.09
CA LYS A 161 -2.77 -7.62 25.76
C LYS A 161 -2.99 -7.82 24.28
N THR A 162 -4.20 -8.25 23.95
CA THR A 162 -4.62 -8.54 22.58
C THR A 162 -5.87 -7.76 22.27
N TYR A 163 -5.82 -7.04 21.15
CA TYR A 163 -6.93 -6.26 20.67
C TYR A 163 -7.35 -6.76 19.30
N ALA A 164 -8.65 -6.71 19.01
CA ALA A 164 -9.18 -6.90 17.67
C ALA A 164 -9.75 -5.58 17.17
N ILE A 165 -9.39 -5.18 15.96
CA ILE A 165 -10.13 -4.17 15.21
C ILE A 165 -11.07 -4.91 14.28
N VAL A 166 -12.37 -4.81 14.56
CA VAL A 166 -13.43 -5.47 13.80
C VAL A 166 -14.34 -4.46 13.16
N ASN A 167 -14.86 -4.76 11.98
CA ASN A 167 -15.84 -3.88 11.33
C ASN A 167 -17.26 -4.31 11.66
N ALA A 168 -18.10 -3.38 12.13
CA ALA A 168 -19.48 -3.68 12.53
C ALA A 168 -20.32 -4.24 11.37
N ASP A 169 -20.02 -3.88 10.12
CA ASP A 169 -20.73 -4.39 8.94
C ASP A 169 -20.55 -5.90 8.68
N ARG A 170 -19.61 -6.55 9.37
CA ARG A 170 -19.40 -8.01 9.33
C ARG A 170 -20.31 -8.78 10.28
N PHE A 171 -20.98 -8.09 11.18
CA PHE A 171 -21.89 -8.67 12.17
C PHE A 171 -23.32 -8.52 11.69
N GLN A 172 -24.13 -9.55 11.90
CA GLN A 172 -25.50 -9.57 11.41
C GLN A 172 -26.39 -8.57 12.18
N TRP A 173 -26.10 -8.33 13.46
CA TRP A 173 -26.74 -7.26 14.27
C TRP A 173 -25.82 -6.05 14.47
N ARG A 174 -24.76 -5.97 13.67
CA ARG A 174 -23.86 -4.82 13.53
C ARG A 174 -23.30 -4.32 14.86
N SER A 175 -23.40 -3.02 15.13
CA SER A 175 -22.86 -2.41 16.35
C SER A 175 -23.44 -3.00 17.63
N SER A 176 -24.68 -3.50 17.59
CA SER A 176 -25.35 -4.11 18.74
C SER A 176 -24.60 -5.34 19.25
N GLU A 177 -24.05 -6.18 18.37
CA GLU A 177 -23.29 -7.36 18.81
C GLU A 177 -22.03 -6.99 19.58
N ILE A 178 -21.42 -5.86 19.22
CA ILE A 178 -20.22 -5.34 19.87
C ILE A 178 -20.61 -4.70 21.22
N GLU A 179 -21.73 -3.96 21.28
CA GLU A 179 -22.26 -3.40 22.53
C GLU A 179 -22.52 -4.49 23.59
N PHE A 180 -22.99 -5.67 23.16
CA PHE A 180 -23.30 -6.82 24.04
C PHE A 180 -22.20 -7.89 24.09
N CYS A 181 -21.01 -7.66 23.54
CA CYS A 181 -19.95 -8.69 23.48
C CYS A 181 -19.32 -9.04 24.83
N GLY A 182 -19.59 -8.25 25.88
CA GLY A 182 -19.03 -8.44 27.22
C GLY A 182 -17.55 -8.08 27.35
N LEU A 183 -16.95 -7.47 26.32
CA LEU A 183 -15.55 -7.04 26.29
C LEU A 183 -15.44 -5.50 26.24
N PRO A 184 -14.37 -4.92 26.82
CA PRO A 184 -14.06 -3.50 26.66
C PRO A 184 -13.86 -3.15 25.18
N HIS A 185 -14.54 -2.10 24.71
CA HIS A 185 -14.50 -1.72 23.30
C HIS A 185 -14.64 -0.20 23.08
N ARG A 186 -14.17 0.26 21.91
CA ARG A 186 -14.24 1.65 21.46
C ARG A 186 -14.43 1.73 19.94
N CYS A 187 -15.39 2.53 19.48
CA CYS A 187 -15.55 2.88 18.07
C CYS A 187 -14.41 3.81 17.62
N LEU A 188 -13.73 3.51 16.50
CA LEU A 188 -12.63 4.37 15.99
C LEU A 188 -13.12 5.68 15.36
N PHE A 189 -14.41 5.81 15.08
CA PHE A 189 -15.02 7.08 14.68
C PHE A 189 -15.39 7.93 15.89
N GLN A 190 -15.59 9.23 15.68
CA GLN A 190 -15.98 10.17 16.75
C GLN A 190 -17.13 11.09 16.33
N GLY A 191 -17.80 11.65 17.35
CA GLY A 191 -18.84 12.65 17.20
C GLY A 191 -20.00 12.14 16.34
N LYS A 192 -20.46 13.00 15.44
CA LYS A 192 -21.58 12.70 14.54
C LYS A 192 -21.33 11.46 13.66
N ALA A 193 -20.10 11.29 13.15
CA ALA A 193 -19.72 10.13 12.35
C ALA A 193 -19.81 8.80 13.14
N ALA A 194 -19.49 8.81 14.43
CA ALA A 194 -19.65 7.62 15.28
C ALA A 194 -21.12 7.23 15.45
N GLN A 195 -22.01 8.22 15.58
CA GLN A 195 -23.44 7.98 15.76
C GLN A 195 -24.12 7.52 14.47
N GLU A 196 -23.86 8.21 13.37
CA GLU A 196 -24.52 7.97 12.08
C GLU A 196 -24.00 6.70 11.40
N ARG A 197 -22.75 6.32 11.66
CA ARG A 197 -22.09 5.20 10.98
C ARG A 197 -21.67 4.08 11.93
N LYS A 198 -22.22 4.02 13.15
CA LYS A 198 -21.89 2.97 14.14
C LYS A 198 -21.97 1.56 13.55
N ASP A 199 -22.95 1.34 12.69
CA ASP A 199 -23.22 0.06 12.06
C ASP A 199 -22.27 -0.32 10.91
N GLU A 200 -21.41 0.61 10.50
CA GLU A 200 -20.38 0.42 9.47
C GLU A 200 -18.99 0.79 9.99
N ALA A 201 -18.89 1.09 11.29
CA ALA A 201 -17.68 1.60 11.89
C ALA A 201 -16.77 0.45 12.34
N PRO A 202 -15.45 0.66 12.28
CA PRO A 202 -14.51 -0.23 12.92
C PRO A 202 -14.43 0.04 14.43
N TYR A 203 -14.41 -1.03 15.22
CA TYR A 203 -14.32 -1.02 16.68
C TYR A 203 -13.04 -1.72 17.12
N LEU A 204 -12.33 -1.10 18.06
CA LEU A 204 -11.26 -1.74 18.81
C LEU A 204 -11.88 -2.46 20.02
N ILE A 205 -11.54 -3.72 20.22
CA ILE A 205 -12.03 -4.58 21.31
C ILE A 205 -10.83 -5.20 22.02
N GLU A 206 -10.74 -5.10 23.34
CA GLU A 206 -9.76 -5.82 24.15
C GLU A 206 -10.24 -7.27 24.34
N LEU A 207 -9.53 -8.23 23.73
CA LEU A 207 -9.94 -9.64 23.74
C LEU A 207 -9.56 -10.32 25.05
N SER A 208 -10.36 -11.32 25.43
CA SER A 208 -10.10 -12.23 26.55
C SER A 208 -10.22 -13.67 26.08
N GLN A 209 -9.39 -14.56 26.62
CA GLN A 209 -9.45 -15.99 26.32
C GLN A 209 -10.71 -16.67 26.85
N ASP A 210 -11.44 -16.05 27.77
CA ASP A 210 -12.57 -16.70 28.45
C ASP A 210 -13.94 -16.27 27.91
N VAL A 211 -13.96 -15.43 26.85
CA VAL A 211 -15.20 -14.84 26.33
C VAL A 211 -15.56 -15.43 24.97
N ASP A 212 -16.83 -15.80 24.83
CA ASP A 212 -17.40 -16.44 23.63
C ASP A 212 -17.19 -15.60 22.34
N PHE A 213 -17.23 -14.27 22.47
CA PHE A 213 -16.96 -13.36 21.37
C PHE A 213 -15.60 -13.62 20.72
N THR A 214 -14.57 -13.89 21.52
CA THR A 214 -13.23 -14.23 21.00
C THR A 214 -13.27 -15.53 20.21
N ARG A 215 -14.00 -16.55 20.68
CA ARG A 215 -14.19 -17.81 19.93
C ARG A 215 -14.74 -17.60 18.53
N ARG A 216 -15.74 -16.73 18.38
CA ARG A 216 -16.39 -16.47 17.10
C ARG A 216 -15.42 -15.96 16.03
N LEU A 217 -14.40 -15.18 16.42
CA LEU A 217 -13.34 -14.71 15.52
C LEU A 217 -12.50 -15.85 14.93
N PHE A 218 -12.36 -16.96 15.67
CA PHE A 218 -11.55 -18.11 15.29
C PHE A 218 -12.37 -19.33 14.89
N THR A 219 -13.68 -19.18 14.67
CA THR A 219 -14.58 -20.29 14.31
C THR A 219 -14.89 -20.23 12.82
N HIS A 220 -14.85 -21.39 12.15
CA HIS A 220 -15.40 -21.60 10.83
C HIS A 220 -16.19 -22.91 10.81
N ASP A 221 -17.40 -22.86 10.28
CA ASP A 221 -18.23 -24.05 10.11
C ASP A 221 -18.93 -23.99 8.74
N ILE A 222 -18.68 -24.99 7.90
CA ILE A 222 -19.27 -25.09 6.56
C ILE A 222 -20.75 -25.52 6.58
N THR A 223 -21.21 -26.07 7.71
CA THR A 223 -22.59 -26.56 7.89
C THR A 223 -23.55 -25.48 8.38
N MET A 224 -23.02 -24.36 8.88
CA MET A 224 -23.80 -23.20 9.31
C MET A 224 -24.49 -22.52 8.12
N PRO A 225 -25.78 -22.17 8.25
CA PRO A 225 -26.48 -21.39 7.24
C PRO A 225 -25.81 -20.03 6.98
N PRO A 226 -25.83 -19.50 5.73
CA PRO A 226 -25.27 -18.19 5.40
C PRO A 226 -25.86 -17.02 6.22
N ASP A 227 -27.08 -17.17 6.74
CA ASP A 227 -27.73 -16.20 7.61
C ASP A 227 -27.32 -16.30 9.08
N MET A 228 -26.32 -17.14 9.42
CA MET A 228 -25.66 -17.21 10.73
C MET A 228 -24.15 -16.89 10.65
N GLU A 229 -23.74 -16.13 9.64
CA GLU A 229 -22.35 -15.70 9.37
C GLU A 229 -21.66 -15.06 10.58
N SER A 230 -22.41 -14.42 11.47
CA SER A 230 -21.85 -13.78 12.67
C SER A 230 -21.33 -14.80 13.70
N ALA A 231 -21.80 -16.05 13.69
CA ALA A 231 -21.38 -17.09 14.63
C ALA A 231 -19.98 -17.65 14.35
N HIS A 232 -19.45 -17.47 13.14
CA HIS A 232 -18.22 -18.08 12.65
C HIS A 232 -17.45 -17.13 11.69
N LEU A 233 -16.72 -16.18 12.26
CA LEU A 233 -16.19 -15.00 11.55
C LEU A 233 -14.86 -15.22 10.81
N TRP A 234 -14.27 -16.42 10.92
CA TRP A 234 -12.95 -16.71 10.36
C TRP A 234 -12.86 -16.43 8.84
N GLN A 235 -13.86 -16.87 8.06
CA GLN A 235 -13.88 -16.67 6.61
C GLN A 235 -14.28 -15.25 6.18
N LEU A 236 -14.83 -14.45 7.09
CA LEU A 236 -15.25 -13.08 6.77
C LEU A 236 -14.09 -12.08 6.82
N GLU A 237 -12.88 -12.56 7.19
CA GLU A 237 -11.68 -11.73 7.36
C GLU A 237 -11.97 -10.51 8.26
N ALA A 238 -12.78 -10.75 9.30
CA ALA A 238 -13.49 -9.70 10.01
C ALA A 238 -12.61 -8.89 10.97
N CYS A 239 -11.37 -9.33 11.24
CA CYS A 239 -10.51 -8.74 12.25
C CYS A 239 -9.06 -8.53 11.84
N MET A 240 -8.51 -7.39 12.28
CA MET A 240 -7.08 -7.17 12.47
C MET A 240 -6.76 -7.39 13.96
N LEU A 241 -5.87 -8.32 14.28
CA LEU A 241 -5.42 -8.54 15.65
C LEU A 241 -4.16 -7.71 15.93
N VAL A 242 -4.06 -7.20 17.14
CA VAL A 242 -3.00 -6.28 17.57
C VAL A 242 -2.52 -6.70 18.95
N ARG A 243 -1.20 -6.79 19.13
CA ARG A 243 -0.57 -7.07 20.42
C ARG A 243 0.11 -5.82 20.95
N SER A 244 -0.26 -5.43 22.16
CA SER A 244 0.28 -4.24 22.83
C SER A 244 0.18 -4.36 24.34
N ARG A 245 1.13 -3.76 25.06
CA ARG A 245 1.05 -3.55 26.51
C ARG A 245 0.27 -2.28 26.88
N ALA A 246 0.05 -1.39 25.91
CA ALA A 246 -0.71 -0.17 26.11
C ALA A 246 -2.17 -0.50 26.42
N SER A 247 -2.86 0.41 27.11
CA SER A 247 -4.27 0.34 27.44
C SER A 247 -5.17 0.48 26.21
N LEU A 248 -6.44 0.07 26.33
CA LEU A 248 -7.44 0.20 25.26
C LEU A 248 -7.52 1.63 24.72
N ASP A 249 -7.52 2.63 25.60
CA ASP A 249 -7.65 4.02 25.20
C ASP A 249 -6.40 4.51 24.44
N GLU A 250 -5.20 4.08 24.81
CA GLU A 250 -3.94 4.42 24.11
C GLU A 250 -3.89 3.77 22.71
N VAL A 251 -4.21 2.48 22.60
CA VAL A 251 -4.27 1.77 21.32
C VAL A 251 -5.36 2.38 20.43
N TRP A 252 -6.50 2.76 21.02
CA TRP A 252 -7.58 3.45 20.31
C TRP A 252 -7.14 4.81 19.74
N HIS A 253 -6.46 5.64 20.55
CA HIS A 253 -5.91 6.91 20.08
C HIS A 253 -4.90 6.71 18.95
N HIS A 254 -4.03 5.69 19.07
CA HIS A 254 -3.04 5.36 18.06
C HIS A 254 -3.66 5.00 16.72
N PHE A 255 -4.62 4.07 16.67
CA PHE A 255 -5.19 3.63 15.40
C PHE A 255 -6.15 4.63 14.77
N ARG A 256 -6.83 5.45 15.59
CA ARG A 256 -7.79 6.43 15.11
C ARG A 256 -7.19 7.43 14.12
N ARG A 257 -5.92 7.80 14.29
CA ARG A 257 -5.22 8.76 13.41
C ARG A 257 -5.07 8.30 11.95
N PHE A 258 -5.24 7.00 11.70
CA PHE A 258 -5.16 6.44 10.36
C PHE A 258 -6.51 6.43 9.65
N THR A 259 -7.64 6.59 10.36
CA THR A 259 -8.98 6.42 9.76
C THR A 259 -9.33 7.42 8.66
N ARG A 260 -8.71 8.60 8.68
CA ARG A 260 -8.92 9.65 7.69
C ARG A 260 -7.66 10.47 7.47
N PHE A 261 -7.40 10.85 6.23
CA PHE A 261 -6.27 11.70 5.86
C PHE A 261 -6.68 12.69 4.77
N GLN A 262 -5.90 13.74 4.61
CA GLN A 262 -6.07 14.73 3.55
C GLN A 262 -4.96 14.51 2.52
N GLY A 263 -5.33 14.37 1.25
CA GLY A 263 -4.37 14.28 0.16
C GLY A 263 -3.80 15.65 -0.24
N ASP A 264 -2.78 15.65 -1.10
CA ASP A 264 -2.07 16.86 -1.56
C ASP A 264 -3.00 17.90 -2.24
N ASN A 265 -4.12 17.44 -2.81
CA ASN A 265 -5.15 18.29 -3.40
C ASN A 265 -6.19 18.83 -2.39
N GLY A 266 -5.99 18.59 -1.09
CA GLY A 266 -6.91 19.00 -0.02
C GLY A 266 -8.14 18.10 0.15
N LYS A 267 -8.31 17.04 -0.67
CA LYS A 267 -9.44 16.11 -0.56
C LYS A 267 -9.25 15.16 0.62
N TRP A 268 -10.32 14.92 1.36
CA TRP A 268 -10.33 13.95 2.46
C TRP A 268 -10.61 12.54 1.95
N PHE A 269 -9.87 11.57 2.48
CA PHE A 269 -10.00 10.17 2.16
C PHE A 269 -10.11 9.35 3.45
N HIS A 270 -10.88 8.26 3.38
CA HIS A 270 -10.97 7.27 4.44
C HIS A 270 -10.02 6.11 4.16
N PHE A 271 -9.13 5.80 5.10
CA PHE A 271 -8.27 4.63 4.99
C PHE A 271 -8.85 3.48 5.81
N ARG A 272 -9.37 2.46 5.11
CA ARG A 272 -9.90 1.24 5.73
C ARG A 272 -8.76 0.25 6.02
N PHE A 273 -7.77 0.68 6.80
CA PHE A 273 -6.56 -0.09 7.10
C PHE A 273 -6.84 -1.41 7.84
N TRP A 274 -8.03 -1.55 8.44
CA TRP A 274 -8.45 -2.78 9.09
C TRP A 274 -8.97 -3.85 8.11
N GLU A 275 -9.07 -3.56 6.81
CA GLU A 275 -9.35 -4.59 5.82
C GLU A 275 -8.05 -5.26 5.37
N PRO A 276 -7.92 -6.59 5.52
CA PRO A 276 -6.69 -7.30 5.15
C PRO A 276 -6.24 -7.02 3.72
N SER A 277 -7.17 -7.09 2.75
CA SER A 277 -6.83 -6.82 1.34
C SER A 277 -6.25 -5.42 1.11
N ILE A 278 -6.76 -4.40 1.80
CA ILE A 278 -6.29 -3.02 1.69
C ILE A 278 -4.96 -2.87 2.43
N PHE A 279 -4.86 -3.44 3.63
CA PHE A 279 -3.65 -3.37 4.44
C PHE A 279 -2.47 -4.06 3.76
N ILE A 280 -2.65 -5.31 3.30
CA ILE A 280 -1.63 -6.09 2.58
C ILE A 280 -1.15 -5.34 1.33
N ALA A 281 -2.08 -4.79 0.54
CA ALA A 281 -1.74 -4.02 -0.65
C ALA A 281 -0.91 -2.78 -0.30
N TYR A 282 -1.37 -1.99 0.66
CA TYR A 282 -0.63 -0.83 1.15
C TYR A 282 0.76 -1.21 1.67
N TRP A 283 0.85 -2.31 2.43
CA TRP A 283 2.08 -2.73 3.07
C TRP A 283 3.15 -3.19 2.09
N LYS A 284 2.77 -4.00 1.08
CA LYS A 284 3.67 -4.45 0.03
C LYS A 284 4.32 -3.27 -0.71
N HIS A 285 3.61 -2.16 -0.82
CA HIS A 285 4.08 -0.98 -1.53
C HIS A 285 4.99 -0.08 -0.65
N PHE A 286 4.97 -0.18 0.70
CA PHE A 286 5.78 0.66 1.60
C PHE A 286 6.68 -0.08 2.59
N ALA A 287 6.83 -1.40 2.46
CA ALA A 287 7.67 -2.21 3.37
C ALA A 287 9.15 -1.77 3.43
N THR A 288 9.61 -1.00 2.45
CA THR A 288 10.97 -0.43 2.36
C THR A 288 11.09 0.97 2.99
N SER A 289 10.01 1.49 3.60
CA SER A 289 10.02 2.81 4.26
C SER A 289 9.93 2.68 5.78
N TYR A 290 11.06 2.85 6.46
CA TYR A 290 11.16 2.84 7.92
C TYR A 290 10.13 3.75 8.57
N ALA A 291 10.07 5.02 8.18
CA ALA A 291 9.20 6.01 8.80
C ALA A 291 7.71 5.67 8.66
N ARG A 292 7.30 4.95 7.60
CA ARG A 292 5.92 4.53 7.39
C ARG A 292 5.58 3.28 8.21
N VAL A 293 6.50 2.31 8.27
CA VAL A 293 6.36 1.14 9.13
C VAL A 293 6.34 1.57 10.60
N ALA A 294 7.31 2.37 11.04
CA ALA A 294 7.42 2.87 12.41
C ALA A 294 6.16 3.58 12.90
N ARG A 295 5.46 4.30 12.01
CA ARG A 295 4.19 4.96 12.34
C ARG A 295 3.12 3.99 12.80
N PHE A 296 3.01 2.79 12.24
CA PHE A 296 1.98 1.85 12.67
C PHE A 296 2.36 1.09 13.94
N TYR A 297 3.65 0.99 14.23
CA TYR A 297 4.15 0.24 15.38
C TYR A 297 4.45 1.11 16.60
N CYS A 298 4.69 2.40 16.42
CA CYS A 298 5.07 3.31 17.49
C CYS A 298 4.30 4.64 17.40
N SER A 299 3.92 5.19 18.55
CA SER A 299 3.37 6.55 18.67
C SER A 299 4.34 7.49 19.37
N ARG A 300 4.11 8.81 19.23
CA ARG A 300 4.88 9.83 19.98
C ARG A 300 4.61 9.78 21.48
N ASP A 301 3.49 9.18 21.88
CA ASP A 301 3.04 9.06 23.27
C ASP A 301 3.44 7.69 23.85
N PHE A 302 4.49 7.05 23.30
CA PHE A 302 5.00 5.73 23.70
C PHE A 302 4.00 4.56 23.54
N THR A 303 2.91 4.72 22.78
CA THR A 303 2.06 3.58 22.41
C THR A 303 2.84 2.66 21.48
N GLN A 304 3.26 1.50 22.01
CA GLN A 304 3.96 0.48 21.26
C GLN A 304 3.00 -0.63 20.83
N ILE A 305 2.92 -0.87 19.52
CA ILE A 305 2.34 -2.08 18.94
C ILE A 305 3.51 -3.02 18.65
N TYR A 306 3.39 -4.28 19.06
CA TYR A 306 4.45 -5.27 18.93
C TYR A 306 4.21 -6.17 17.73
N GLN A 307 2.97 -6.61 17.56
CA GLN A 307 2.58 -7.54 16.51
C GLN A 307 1.22 -7.14 15.95
N ILE A 308 1.08 -7.30 14.63
CA ILE A 308 -0.19 -7.17 13.92
C ILE A 308 -0.43 -8.49 13.17
N TYR A 309 -1.64 -9.00 13.24
CA TYR A 309 -2.07 -10.17 12.48
C TYR A 309 -3.33 -9.89 11.69
N PHE A 310 -3.45 -10.55 10.54
CA PHE A 310 -4.67 -10.59 9.75
C PHE A 310 -5.03 -12.02 9.42
N ILE A 311 -6.33 -12.31 9.40
CA ILE A 311 -6.83 -13.51 8.75
C ILE A 311 -7.18 -13.11 7.31
N HIS A 312 -6.53 -13.72 6.32
CA HIS A 312 -6.78 -13.47 4.91
C HIS A 312 -6.76 -14.79 4.13
N ALA A 313 -7.79 -15.04 3.33
CA ALA A 313 -7.98 -16.29 2.59
C ALA A 313 -7.90 -17.55 3.48
N GLY A 314 -8.34 -17.44 4.74
CA GLY A 314 -8.27 -18.52 5.73
C GLY A 314 -6.88 -18.76 6.33
N ILE A 315 -5.88 -17.94 5.99
CA ILE A 315 -4.52 -18.01 6.52
C ILE A 315 -4.30 -16.87 7.51
N LEU A 316 -3.68 -17.16 8.66
CA LEU A 316 -3.25 -16.12 9.59
C LEU A 316 -1.87 -15.59 9.17
N THR A 317 -1.85 -14.33 8.76
CA THR A 317 -0.65 -13.61 8.35
C THR A 317 -0.15 -12.72 9.49
N HIS A 318 1.12 -12.85 9.83
CA HIS A 318 1.84 -12.07 10.83
C HIS A 318 2.69 -10.98 10.16
N PHE A 319 2.53 -9.74 10.61
CA PHE A 319 3.29 -8.60 10.11
C PHE A 319 4.39 -8.30 11.13
N VAL A 320 5.62 -8.67 10.78
CA VAL A 320 6.76 -8.62 11.69
C VAL A 320 7.62 -7.41 11.37
N PRO A 321 7.59 -6.36 12.20
CA PRO A 321 8.55 -5.29 12.03
C PRO A 321 9.96 -5.83 12.24
N LYS A 322 10.94 -5.28 11.54
CA LYS A 322 12.35 -5.52 11.89
C LYS A 322 12.65 -4.76 13.19
N VAL A 323 12.42 -5.44 14.31
CA VAL A 323 12.35 -4.90 15.70
C VAL A 323 13.61 -4.17 16.16
N GLU A 324 14.77 -4.45 15.60
CA GLU A 324 16.05 -3.85 16.03
C GLU A 324 16.13 -2.34 15.72
N ASP A 325 15.44 -1.88 14.68
CA ASP A 325 15.47 -0.47 14.23
C ASP A 325 14.30 0.36 14.77
N LEU A 326 13.15 -0.25 15.11
CA LEU A 326 11.96 0.47 15.59
C LEU A 326 12.01 0.88 17.07
N LYS A 327 13.11 0.54 17.75
CA LYS A 327 13.33 0.85 19.17
C LYS A 327 13.13 2.34 19.42
N ILE A 328 11.92 2.68 19.89
CA ILE A 328 11.57 3.94 20.55
C ILE A 328 12.31 5.12 19.91
N SER A 329 12.15 5.33 18.59
CA SER A 329 12.78 6.49 18.00
C SER A 329 12.07 7.72 18.57
N GLN A 330 12.82 8.55 19.30
CA GLN A 330 12.40 9.90 19.72
C GLN A 330 12.27 10.84 18.51
N GLU A 331 12.46 10.33 17.30
CA GLU A 331 12.27 11.10 16.09
C GLU A 331 10.80 11.49 15.96
N LYS A 332 10.56 12.76 15.62
CA LYS A 332 9.22 13.29 15.39
C LYS A 332 8.53 12.50 14.28
N VAL A 333 7.76 11.49 14.68
CA VAL A 333 6.85 10.75 13.80
C VAL A 333 5.92 11.75 13.12
N THR A 334 6.11 12.06 11.84
CA THR A 334 5.31 13.06 11.12
C THR A 334 3.86 12.59 10.98
N SER A 335 2.92 13.53 10.84
CA SER A 335 1.49 13.21 10.63
C SER A 335 1.33 12.23 9.47
N PHE A 336 0.39 11.29 9.59
CA PHE A 336 0.05 10.38 8.52
C PHE A 336 -0.53 11.17 7.34
N ALA A 337 0.17 11.15 6.22
CA ALA A 337 -0.26 11.72 4.95
C ALA A 337 0.09 10.73 3.85
N LEU A 338 -0.87 10.44 2.99
CA LEU A 338 -0.60 9.70 1.77
C LEU A 338 -0.07 10.67 0.70
N THR A 339 1.02 10.30 0.03
CA THR A 339 1.54 11.08 -1.10
C THR A 339 0.69 10.87 -2.35
N ALA A 340 0.91 11.70 -3.38
CA ALA A 340 0.34 11.48 -4.71
C ALA A 340 0.62 10.07 -5.28
N GLU A 341 1.79 9.49 -4.99
CA GLU A 341 2.16 8.14 -5.39
C GLU A 341 1.27 7.09 -4.70
N ASP A 342 1.09 7.22 -3.38
CA ASP A 342 0.21 6.36 -2.60
C ASP A 342 -1.23 6.40 -3.13
N HIS A 343 -1.71 7.60 -3.50
CA HIS A 343 -3.05 7.77 -4.07
C HIS A 343 -3.18 7.09 -5.42
N ALA A 344 -2.19 7.24 -6.32
CA ALA A 344 -2.19 6.57 -7.61
C ALA A 344 -2.19 5.04 -7.44
N PHE A 345 -1.39 4.52 -6.49
CA PHE A 345 -1.38 3.11 -6.13
C PHE A 345 -2.76 2.63 -5.64
N PHE A 346 -3.37 3.33 -4.68
CA PHE A 346 -4.67 2.94 -4.15
C PHE A 346 -5.77 3.02 -5.20
N GLN A 347 -5.75 4.03 -6.07
CA GLN A 347 -6.71 4.13 -7.16
C GLN A 347 -6.58 2.95 -8.11
N SER A 348 -5.35 2.61 -8.52
CA SER A 348 -5.09 1.44 -9.37
C SER A 348 -5.54 0.14 -8.68
N PHE A 349 -5.26 -0.02 -7.39
CA PHE A 349 -5.69 -1.18 -6.61
C PHE A 349 -7.22 -1.31 -6.52
N ILE A 350 -7.92 -0.20 -6.28
CA ILE A 350 -9.40 -0.16 -6.24
C ILE A 350 -9.97 -0.52 -7.61
N ASP A 351 -9.41 0.03 -8.68
CA ASP A 351 -9.83 -0.22 -10.06
C ASP A 351 -9.66 -1.71 -10.43
N GLU A 352 -8.52 -2.33 -10.07
CA GLU A 352 -8.30 -3.76 -10.27
C GLU A 352 -9.28 -4.64 -9.47
N ARG A 353 -9.53 -4.30 -8.18
CA ARG A 353 -10.50 -5.03 -7.35
C ARG A 353 -11.91 -4.93 -7.93
N PHE A 354 -12.29 -3.76 -8.43
CA PHE A 354 -13.55 -3.55 -9.12
C PHE A 354 -13.65 -4.43 -10.37
N LYS A 355 -12.65 -4.39 -11.25
CA LYS A 355 -12.61 -5.18 -12.49
C LYS A 355 -12.70 -6.68 -12.18
N ASN A 356 -11.96 -7.17 -11.20
CA ASN A 356 -11.98 -8.58 -10.82
C ASN A 356 -13.34 -9.04 -10.28
N ARG A 357 -14.05 -8.18 -9.53
CA ARG A 357 -15.42 -8.46 -9.10
C ARG A 357 -16.39 -8.57 -10.29
N VAL A 358 -16.27 -7.70 -11.29
CA VAL A 358 -17.08 -7.77 -12.52
C VAL A 358 -16.75 -9.03 -13.32
N LYS A 359 -15.46 -9.36 -13.50
CA LYS A 359 -15.01 -10.60 -14.16
C LYS A 359 -15.60 -11.84 -13.49
N ALA A 360 -15.52 -11.94 -12.16
CA ALA A 360 -16.07 -13.08 -11.41
C ALA A 360 -17.59 -13.22 -11.60
N ARG A 361 -18.32 -12.10 -11.59
CA ARG A 361 -19.77 -12.10 -11.84
C ARG A 361 -20.12 -12.54 -13.27
N LEU A 362 -19.34 -12.13 -14.27
CA LEU A 362 -19.49 -12.57 -15.67
C LEU A 362 -19.20 -14.05 -15.83
N LEU A 363 -18.10 -14.54 -15.25
CA LEU A 363 -17.74 -15.97 -15.27
C LEU A 363 -18.88 -16.82 -14.70
N LYS A 364 -19.43 -16.43 -13.55
CA LYS A 364 -20.59 -17.11 -12.95
C LYS A 364 -21.83 -17.05 -13.84
N LYS A 365 -22.10 -15.90 -14.47
CA LYS A 365 -23.27 -15.77 -15.38
C LYS A 365 -23.10 -16.59 -16.66
N MET A 366 -21.87 -16.77 -17.12
CA MET A 366 -21.50 -17.41 -18.38
C MET A 366 -20.89 -18.80 -18.16
N GLU A 367 -21.21 -19.46 -17.06
CA GLU A 367 -20.63 -20.76 -16.68
C GLU A 367 -20.82 -21.82 -17.78
N ASN A 368 -21.96 -21.80 -18.47
CA ASN A 368 -22.30 -22.71 -19.57
C ASN A 368 -21.93 -22.16 -20.96
N ALA A 369 -21.28 -21.01 -21.06
CA ALA A 369 -20.87 -20.45 -22.34
C ALA A 369 -19.64 -21.19 -22.90
N PRO A 370 -19.45 -21.19 -24.24
CA PRO A 370 -18.23 -21.67 -24.89
C PRO A 370 -16.95 -21.01 -24.34
N ASP A 371 -15.84 -21.74 -24.33
CA ASP A 371 -14.58 -21.27 -23.75
C ASP A 371 -13.99 -20.05 -24.46
N ASP A 372 -14.19 -19.93 -25.79
CA ASP A 372 -13.78 -18.75 -26.57
C ASP A 372 -14.49 -17.47 -26.09
N LYS A 373 -15.73 -17.59 -25.60
CA LYS A 373 -16.48 -16.48 -25.01
C LYS A 373 -15.99 -16.15 -23.60
N LYS A 374 -15.66 -17.17 -22.79
CA LYS A 374 -15.09 -16.97 -21.44
C LYS A 374 -13.72 -16.28 -21.51
N GLN A 375 -12.89 -16.64 -22.49
CA GLN A 375 -11.57 -16.03 -22.70
C GLN A 375 -11.65 -14.54 -23.06
N GLN A 376 -12.79 -14.05 -23.55
CA GLN A 376 -12.99 -12.62 -23.87
C GLN A 376 -13.33 -11.77 -22.64
N ILE A 377 -13.69 -12.38 -21.50
CA ILE A 377 -14.13 -11.66 -20.29
C ILE A 377 -13.09 -10.65 -19.79
N PRO A 378 -11.79 -10.99 -19.63
CA PRO A 378 -10.81 -10.02 -19.12
C PRO A 378 -10.70 -8.77 -20.01
N ARG A 379 -10.63 -8.97 -21.33
CA ARG A 379 -10.50 -7.88 -22.32
C ARG A 379 -11.74 -6.99 -22.36
N THR A 380 -12.93 -7.58 -22.34
CA THR A 380 -14.20 -6.83 -22.42
C THR A 380 -14.52 -6.08 -21.13
N VAL A 381 -14.06 -6.57 -19.97
CA VAL A 381 -14.11 -5.81 -18.71
C VAL A 381 -13.17 -4.62 -18.74
N GLU A 382 -11.92 -4.79 -19.18
CA GLU A 382 -10.97 -3.68 -19.30
C GLU A 382 -11.49 -2.57 -20.21
N MET A 383 -12.01 -2.95 -21.37
CA MET A 383 -12.55 -2.04 -22.35
C MET A 383 -13.78 -1.28 -21.81
N ALA A 384 -14.74 -1.99 -21.21
CA ALA A 384 -15.94 -1.36 -20.66
C ALA A 384 -15.60 -0.42 -19.49
N PHE A 385 -14.68 -0.84 -18.60
CA PHE A 385 -14.20 -0.03 -17.50
C PHE A 385 -13.60 1.29 -18.00
N LYS A 386 -12.66 1.20 -18.95
CA LYS A 386 -12.01 2.38 -19.54
C LYS A 386 -13.02 3.28 -20.24
N TYR A 387 -13.94 2.70 -21.02
CA TYR A 387 -14.98 3.43 -21.73
C TYR A 387 -15.86 4.26 -20.80
N ILE A 388 -16.32 3.65 -19.69
CA ILE A 388 -17.12 4.33 -18.68
C ILE A 388 -16.27 5.38 -17.95
N GLN A 389 -15.05 5.03 -17.53
CA GLN A 389 -14.14 5.93 -16.81
C GLN A 389 -13.89 7.24 -17.57
N GLU A 390 -13.61 7.15 -18.88
CA GLU A 390 -13.39 8.31 -19.76
C GLU A 390 -14.62 9.23 -19.88
N ARG A 391 -15.82 8.67 -19.76
CA ARG A 391 -17.10 9.38 -20.03
C ARG A 391 -17.89 9.74 -18.77
N ASN A 392 -17.49 9.24 -17.61
CA ASN A 392 -18.22 9.43 -16.35
C ASN A 392 -17.73 10.65 -15.54
N ALA A 393 -16.94 11.56 -16.14
CA ALA A 393 -16.48 12.83 -15.55
C ALA A 393 -15.95 12.73 -14.10
N GLY A 394 -15.30 11.61 -13.74
CA GLY A 394 -14.76 11.37 -12.40
C GLY A 394 -15.77 10.86 -11.37
N SER A 395 -17.01 10.55 -11.77
CA SER A 395 -18.00 9.87 -10.92
C SER A 395 -17.66 8.39 -10.75
N LEU A 396 -18.14 7.80 -9.65
CA LEU A 396 -17.99 6.36 -9.38
C LEU A 396 -18.58 5.53 -10.52
N ILE A 397 -17.81 4.53 -10.97
CA ILE A 397 -18.23 3.59 -12.01
C ILE A 397 -19.24 2.61 -11.40
N ASP A 398 -20.42 2.53 -11.99
CA ASP A 398 -21.45 1.58 -11.57
C ASP A 398 -21.09 0.16 -12.02
N ALA A 399 -21.22 -0.80 -11.09
CA ALA A 399 -20.84 -2.18 -11.33
C ALA A 399 -21.81 -2.92 -12.27
N ASP A 400 -23.09 -2.56 -12.26
CA ASP A 400 -24.10 -3.13 -13.16
C ASP A 400 -23.96 -2.58 -14.58
N ASP A 401 -23.61 -1.30 -14.71
CA ASP A 401 -23.29 -0.69 -16.01
C ASP A 401 -22.05 -1.33 -16.64
N CYS A 402 -20.95 -1.44 -15.87
CA CYS A 402 -19.74 -2.09 -16.36
C CYS A 402 -19.99 -3.57 -16.71
N PHE A 403 -20.74 -4.30 -15.87
CA PHE A 403 -21.13 -5.67 -16.15
C PHE A 403 -21.95 -5.78 -17.43
N THR A 404 -22.97 -4.93 -17.59
CA THR A 404 -23.88 -4.96 -18.74
C THR A 404 -23.13 -4.65 -20.03
N LEU A 405 -22.27 -3.63 -20.03
CA LEU A 405 -21.51 -3.25 -21.20
C LEU A 405 -20.48 -4.32 -21.59
N SER A 406 -19.78 -4.91 -20.62
CA SER A 406 -18.89 -6.05 -20.88
C SER A 406 -19.64 -7.25 -21.45
N PHE A 407 -20.81 -7.58 -20.90
CA PHE A 407 -21.64 -8.68 -21.39
C PHE A 407 -22.08 -8.44 -22.84
N LEU A 408 -22.56 -7.23 -23.14
CA LEU A 408 -22.94 -6.85 -24.52
C LEU A 408 -21.74 -6.90 -25.46
N ALA A 409 -20.55 -6.46 -25.04
CA ALA A 409 -19.33 -6.55 -25.84
C ALA A 409 -18.98 -8.00 -26.22
N ILE A 410 -19.12 -8.96 -25.29
CA ILE A 410 -18.89 -10.38 -25.58
C ILE A 410 -19.91 -10.91 -26.60
N LEU A 411 -21.15 -10.42 -26.53
CA LEU A 411 -22.23 -10.79 -27.44
C LEU A 411 -22.08 -10.16 -28.84
N TRP A 412 -21.65 -8.91 -28.91
CA TRP A 412 -21.38 -8.17 -30.15
C TRP A 412 -20.11 -8.67 -30.86
N GLY A 413 -19.15 -9.23 -30.12
CA GLY A 413 -17.89 -9.72 -30.66
C GLY A 413 -17.17 -8.61 -31.44
N ASN A 414 -16.90 -8.84 -32.72
CA ASN A 414 -16.17 -7.90 -33.59
C ASN A 414 -16.88 -6.56 -33.82
N ALA A 415 -18.20 -6.47 -33.58
CA ALA A 415 -18.96 -5.24 -33.74
C ALA A 415 -18.80 -4.25 -32.58
N THR A 416 -18.15 -4.68 -31.48
CA THR A 416 -18.06 -3.91 -30.23
C THR A 416 -17.50 -2.50 -30.43
N ASP A 417 -16.35 -2.34 -31.10
CA ASP A 417 -15.72 -1.03 -31.29
C ASP A 417 -16.57 -0.09 -32.14
N ALA A 418 -17.30 -0.62 -33.12
CA ALA A 418 -18.20 0.17 -33.96
C ALA A 418 -19.41 0.67 -33.16
N ILE A 419 -19.95 -0.16 -32.27
CA ILE A 419 -21.10 0.19 -31.42
C ILE A 419 -20.71 1.20 -30.35
N LEU A 420 -19.55 1.04 -29.70
CA LEU A 420 -19.07 1.98 -28.69
C LEU A 420 -18.80 3.39 -29.23
N LYS A 421 -18.49 3.51 -30.53
CA LYS A 421 -18.32 4.77 -31.26
C LYS A 421 -19.61 5.27 -31.94
N GLY A 422 -20.73 4.58 -31.71
CA GLY A 422 -22.02 4.96 -32.27
C GLY A 422 -22.54 6.26 -31.65
N GLN A 423 -23.35 7.01 -32.40
CA GLN A 423 -23.88 8.31 -31.97
C GLN A 423 -24.55 8.28 -30.59
N LEU A 424 -25.36 7.24 -30.30
CA LEU A 424 -26.02 7.07 -29.00
C LEU A 424 -25.00 6.89 -27.86
N MET A 425 -23.94 6.14 -28.10
CA MET A 425 -22.93 5.82 -27.10
C MET A 425 -22.03 7.04 -26.83
N ASP A 426 -21.76 7.87 -27.84
CA ASP A 426 -20.97 9.09 -27.68
C ASP A 426 -21.79 10.35 -27.32
N ASP A 427 -23.13 10.27 -27.20
CA ASP A 427 -23.99 11.44 -26.92
C ASP A 427 -23.76 12.05 -25.53
N PRO A 428 -23.13 13.24 -25.41
CA PRO A 428 -22.79 13.85 -24.13
C PRO A 428 -24.00 14.25 -23.28
N LEU A 429 -25.21 14.36 -23.85
CA LEU A 429 -26.43 14.76 -23.14
C LEU A 429 -27.04 13.63 -22.30
N LEU A 430 -26.70 12.38 -22.61
CA LEU A 430 -27.21 11.22 -21.88
C LEU A 430 -26.23 10.76 -20.81
N LEU A 431 -26.74 10.41 -19.63
CA LEU A 431 -25.93 9.73 -18.60
C LEU A 431 -25.47 8.36 -19.11
N ILE A 432 -24.26 7.94 -18.72
CA ILE A 432 -23.64 6.70 -19.22
C ILE A 432 -24.53 5.46 -19.01
N GLY A 433 -25.16 5.33 -17.84
CA GLY A 433 -26.07 4.22 -17.55
C GLY A 433 -27.30 4.19 -18.45
N LEU A 434 -27.83 5.36 -18.87
CA LEU A 434 -28.93 5.42 -19.84
C LEU A 434 -28.48 4.94 -21.22
N ARG A 435 -27.28 5.35 -21.68
CA ARG A 435 -26.72 4.89 -22.96
C ARG A 435 -26.58 3.36 -22.98
N ILE A 436 -26.05 2.79 -21.90
CA ILE A 436 -25.89 1.34 -21.73
C ILE A 436 -27.25 0.63 -21.70
N ALA A 437 -28.24 1.19 -20.99
CA ALA A 437 -29.60 0.64 -20.95
C ALA A 437 -30.28 0.64 -22.32
N PHE A 438 -30.12 1.70 -23.12
CA PHE A 438 -30.62 1.74 -24.49
C PHE A 438 -29.89 0.74 -25.38
N ALA A 439 -28.57 0.65 -25.30
CA ALA A 439 -27.79 -0.32 -26.07
C ALA A 439 -28.20 -1.77 -25.77
N LYS A 440 -28.45 -2.09 -24.49
CA LYS A 440 -29.01 -3.36 -24.07
C LYS A 440 -30.37 -3.63 -24.71
N SER A 441 -31.29 -2.67 -24.63
CA SER A 441 -32.66 -2.81 -25.16
C SER A 441 -32.64 -3.03 -26.68
N SER A 442 -31.86 -2.22 -27.39
CA SER A 442 -31.69 -2.32 -28.85
C SER A 442 -31.12 -3.67 -29.30
N TYR A 443 -30.15 -4.22 -28.56
CA TYR A 443 -29.61 -5.55 -28.86
C TYR A 443 -30.68 -6.65 -28.77
N PHE A 444 -31.49 -6.65 -27.70
CA PHE A 444 -32.55 -7.66 -27.53
C PHE A 444 -33.71 -7.48 -28.52
N GLU A 445 -34.09 -6.25 -28.85
CA GLU A 445 -35.08 -5.99 -29.91
C GLU A 445 -34.58 -6.53 -31.26
N THR A 446 -33.30 -6.33 -31.57
CA THR A 446 -32.69 -6.82 -32.81
C THR A 446 -32.75 -8.34 -32.87
N LEU A 447 -32.43 -9.04 -31.79
CA LEU A 447 -32.54 -10.51 -31.70
C LEU A 447 -33.98 -11.00 -31.87
N ASN A 448 -34.94 -10.33 -31.25
CA ASN A 448 -36.36 -10.69 -31.35
C ASN A 448 -36.94 -10.50 -32.76
N ASN A 449 -36.32 -9.63 -33.57
CA ASN A 449 -36.71 -9.35 -34.94
C ASN A 449 -36.00 -10.23 -35.98
N ILE A 450 -35.13 -11.17 -35.57
CA ILE A 450 -34.52 -12.15 -36.47
C ILE A 450 -35.57 -13.20 -36.86
N PRO A 451 -35.87 -13.41 -38.15
CA PRO A 451 -36.84 -14.43 -38.58
C PRO A 451 -36.42 -15.82 -38.09
N LYS A 452 -37.36 -16.57 -37.49
CA LYS A 452 -37.14 -17.89 -36.84
C LYS A 452 -36.52 -19.01 -37.71
N GLY A 453 -36.13 -18.74 -38.96
CA GLY A 453 -35.52 -19.70 -39.88
C GLY A 453 -34.04 -19.45 -40.21
N LYS A 454 -33.33 -18.61 -39.45
CA LYS A 454 -31.92 -18.24 -39.70
C LYS A 454 -31.01 -18.24 -38.45
N ILE A 455 -31.43 -18.88 -37.36
CA ILE A 455 -30.59 -19.05 -36.14
C ILE A 455 -30.03 -20.46 -36.11
#